data_AF-A0A9C9Q309-F1
#
_entry.id   AF-A0A9C9Q309-F1
#
_cell.length_a   1.000
_cell.length_b   1.000
_cell.length_c   1.000
_cell.angle_alpha   90.00
_cell.angle_beta   90.00
_cell.angle_gamma   90.00
#
_symmetry.space_group_name_H-M   'P 1'
#
loop_
_entity.id
_entity.type
_entity.pdbx_description
1 polymer ?
#
loop_
_entity_poly.entity_id
_entity_poly.type
_entity_poly.pdbx_seq_one_letter_code
_entity_poly.pdbx_strand_id
1 'polypeptide(L)'
;MSGSPSLDKIPITVVAAGSSARLHWRRRTVQAAVLIIAMLIPLSGLLRIDPVAGAFVVLDRQIWWSDFFIIFGLWLMLASGLVLMYSSVGTAFCGWACPQNTLSELANRWTYKLLGRRADVSLAGEKMKVAAGKNRLGNWLLLGLIILAAAMLFSLIPLLYFYPPDVVWSFITLRPDERLASSLHYIYTIFVIIFFVDIAFIRHFWCRFMCVYKVWQ
;
A
#
# COMPACT_ATOMS: atom_id res chain seq x y z
N MET A 1 22.38 -36.41 21.21
CA MET A 1 22.77 -35.39 20.22
C MET A 1 23.55 -34.33 20.98
N SER A 2 24.87 -34.50 21.04
CA SER A 2 25.80 -33.61 21.74
C SER A 2 25.90 -32.28 21.01
N GLY A 3 25.38 -31.21 21.63
CA GLY A 3 25.59 -29.86 21.16
C GLY A 3 27.07 -29.52 21.18
N SER A 4 27.55 -28.90 20.10
CA SER A 4 28.96 -28.54 19.93
C SER A 4 29.40 -27.56 21.04
N PRO A 5 30.52 -27.79 21.75
CA PRO A 5 30.97 -26.97 22.88
C PRO A 5 31.38 -25.53 22.48
N SER A 6 31.36 -25.22 21.19
CA SER A 6 31.57 -23.89 20.63
C SER A 6 30.33 -22.99 20.76
N LEU A 7 29.13 -23.54 20.86
CA LEU A 7 27.88 -22.76 20.93
C LEU A 7 27.62 -22.17 22.32
N ASP A 8 28.14 -22.79 23.39
CA ASP A 8 28.01 -22.31 24.77
C ASP A 8 28.82 -21.02 25.05
N LYS A 9 29.77 -20.67 24.19
CA LYS A 9 30.62 -19.49 24.35
C LYS A 9 30.03 -18.22 23.72
N ILE A 10 28.86 -18.30 23.09
CA ILE A 10 28.23 -17.14 22.46
C ILE A 10 27.45 -16.37 23.53
N PRO A 11 27.80 -15.11 23.87
CA PRO A 11 27.07 -14.34 24.85
C PRO A 11 25.65 -14.04 24.34
N ILE A 12 24.65 -14.70 24.94
CA ILE A 12 23.24 -14.45 24.64
C ILE A 12 22.82 -13.18 25.36
N THR A 13 22.81 -12.06 24.62
CA THR A 13 22.26 -10.80 25.09
C THR A 13 20.73 -10.86 24.97
N VAL A 14 20.06 -11.21 26.08
CA VAL A 14 18.61 -11.12 26.18
C VAL A 14 18.18 -9.66 26.32
N VAL A 15 17.84 -9.04 25.19
CA VAL A 15 17.25 -7.70 25.16
C VAL A 15 15.84 -7.76 25.78
N ALA A 16 15.57 -6.93 26.78
CA ALA A 16 14.28 -6.88 27.45
C ALA A 16 13.12 -6.65 26.46
N ALA A 17 12.07 -7.49 26.53
CA ALA A 17 10.92 -7.49 25.61
C ALA A 17 10.19 -6.12 25.52
N GLY A 18 10.32 -5.25 26.52
CA GLY A 18 9.68 -3.93 26.56
C GLY A 18 10.16 -2.95 25.48
N SER A 19 11.43 -3.02 25.05
CA SER A 19 11.95 -2.15 23.99
C SER A 19 11.37 -2.54 22.61
N SER A 20 11.19 -3.85 22.39
CA SER A 20 10.58 -4.40 21.18
C SER A 20 9.10 -3.99 21.04
N ALA A 21 8.31 -4.06 22.12
CA ALA A 21 6.89 -3.68 22.09
C ALA A 21 6.69 -2.19 21.70
N ARG A 22 7.51 -1.29 22.26
CA ARG A 22 7.46 0.15 21.96
C ARG A 22 7.84 0.43 20.50
N LEU A 23 8.85 -0.27 19.96
CA LEU A 23 9.25 -0.14 18.56
C LEU A 23 8.16 -0.64 17.60
N HIS A 24 7.51 -1.77 17.92
CA HIS A 24 6.41 -2.30 17.11
C HIS A 24 5.20 -1.36 17.07
N TRP A 25 4.86 -0.73 18.19
CA TRP A 25 3.77 0.25 18.23
C TRP A 25 4.12 1.50 17.43
N ARG A 26 5.33 2.06 17.63
CA ARG A 26 5.85 3.19 16.83
C ARG A 26 5.84 2.91 15.33
N ARG A 27 6.24 1.72 14.91
CA ARG A 27 6.19 1.32 13.50
C ARG A 27 4.76 1.33 12.95
N ARG A 28 3.81 0.76 13.70
CA ARG A 28 2.40 0.72 13.29
C ARG A 28 1.76 2.10 13.26
N THR A 29 2.09 2.98 14.20
CA THR A 29 1.58 4.35 14.20
C THR A 29 2.11 5.14 13.00
N VAL A 30 3.38 4.97 12.63
CA VAL A 30 3.95 5.63 11.44
C VAL A 30 3.33 5.09 10.16
N GLN A 31 3.19 3.77 10.02
CA GLN A 31 2.50 3.16 8.88
C GLN A 31 1.06 3.69 8.71
N ALA A 32 0.30 3.73 9.82
CA ALA A 32 -1.06 4.25 9.82
C ALA A 32 -1.09 5.75 9.50
N ALA A 33 -0.18 6.55 10.08
CA ALA A 33 -0.08 7.97 9.80
C ALA A 33 0.22 8.23 8.32
N VAL A 34 1.14 7.49 7.70
CA VAL A 34 1.45 7.65 6.27
C VAL A 34 0.27 7.27 5.39
N LEU A 35 -0.46 6.19 5.70
CA LEU A 35 -1.67 5.82 4.97
C LEU A 35 -2.79 6.87 5.13
N ILE A 36 -2.98 7.39 6.34
CA ILE A 36 -3.97 8.43 6.62
C ILE A 36 -3.59 9.70 5.86
N ILE A 37 -2.33 10.14 5.90
CA ILE A 37 -1.86 11.30 5.16
C ILE A 37 -2.06 11.08 3.65
N ALA A 38 -1.70 9.92 3.12
CA ALA A 38 -1.89 9.59 1.71
C ALA A 38 -3.35 9.63 1.28
N MET A 39 -4.29 9.31 2.17
CA MET A 39 -5.73 9.41 1.91
C MET A 39 -6.27 10.83 2.13
N LEU A 40 -5.76 11.56 3.13
CA LEU A 40 -6.17 12.93 3.46
C LEU A 40 -5.74 13.96 2.41
N ILE A 41 -4.58 13.77 1.76
CA ILE A 41 -4.10 14.68 0.69
C ILE A 41 -5.14 14.82 -0.44
N PRO A 42 -5.63 13.73 -1.07
CA PRO A 42 -6.65 13.85 -2.10
C PRO A 42 -8.04 14.19 -1.52
N LEU A 43 -8.39 13.70 -0.32
CA LEU A 43 -9.66 14.05 0.34
C LEU A 43 -9.79 15.54 0.66
N SER A 44 -8.69 16.21 1.01
CA SER A 44 -8.67 17.64 1.34
C SER A 44 -8.62 18.54 0.10
N GLY A 45 -8.54 17.97 -1.11
CA GLY A 45 -8.38 18.75 -2.34
C GLY A 45 -7.05 19.50 -2.42
N LEU A 46 -6.06 19.12 -1.59
CA LEU A 46 -4.76 19.80 -1.51
C LEU A 46 -3.97 19.67 -2.81
N LEU A 47 -4.15 18.55 -3.52
CA LEU A 47 -3.53 18.26 -4.79
C LEU A 47 -4.56 17.49 -5.64
N ARG A 48 -5.05 18.10 -6.71
CA ARG A 48 -5.96 17.48 -7.69
C ARG A 48 -5.41 17.67 -9.10
N ILE A 49 -5.55 16.66 -9.94
CA ILE A 49 -5.24 16.75 -11.37
C ILE A 49 -6.53 16.88 -12.15
N ASP A 50 -6.68 18.00 -12.86
CA ASP A 50 -7.70 18.16 -13.87
C ASP A 50 -7.05 18.06 -15.27
N PRO A 51 -7.12 16.89 -15.92
CA PRO A 51 -6.55 16.71 -17.25
C PRO A 51 -7.35 17.42 -18.34
N VAL A 52 -8.63 17.76 -18.09
CA VAL A 52 -9.50 18.44 -19.05
C VAL A 52 -9.17 19.93 -19.09
N ALA A 53 -9.02 20.55 -17.92
CA ALA A 53 -8.62 21.95 -17.80
C ALA A 53 -7.11 22.16 -18.02
N GLY A 54 -6.32 21.09 -17.98
CA GLY A 54 -4.87 21.19 -18.03
C GLY A 54 -4.30 21.95 -16.83
N ALA A 55 -4.83 21.68 -15.64
CA ALA A 55 -4.41 22.36 -14.42
C ALA A 55 -4.28 21.39 -13.24
N PHE A 56 -3.26 21.62 -12.41
CA PHE A 56 -3.19 21.08 -11.06
C PHE A 56 -3.92 22.04 -10.13
N VAL A 57 -4.92 21.57 -9.41
CA VAL A 57 -5.56 22.38 -8.36
C VAL A 57 -4.84 22.10 -7.05
N VAL A 58 -4.15 23.11 -6.53
CA VAL A 58 -3.45 23.07 -5.24
C VAL A 58 -4.11 24.08 -4.32
N LEU A 59 -4.77 23.64 -3.24
CA LEU A 59 -5.46 24.53 -2.29
C LEU A 59 -6.42 25.52 -2.99
N ASP A 60 -7.26 25.03 -3.89
CA ASP A 60 -8.18 25.82 -4.74
C ASP A 60 -7.52 26.80 -5.72
N ARG A 61 -6.18 26.80 -5.85
CA ARG A 61 -5.46 27.53 -6.89
C ARG A 61 -5.15 26.61 -8.06
N GLN A 62 -5.56 27.03 -9.26
CA GLN A 62 -5.26 26.33 -10.50
C GLN A 62 -3.87 26.74 -10.98
N ILE A 63 -2.95 25.78 -10.99
CA ILE A 63 -1.62 25.89 -11.60
C ILE A 63 -1.72 25.24 -12.98
N TRP A 64 -1.48 26.02 -14.01
CA TRP A 64 -1.58 25.54 -15.39
C TRP A 64 -0.36 24.69 -15.75
N TRP A 65 -0.51 23.73 -16.66
CA TRP A 65 0.65 23.00 -17.20
C TRP A 65 1.70 23.90 -17.86
N SER A 66 1.30 25.11 -18.31
CA SER A 66 2.22 26.10 -18.86
C SER A 66 3.26 26.59 -17.84
N ASP A 67 2.97 26.50 -16.54
CA ASP A 67 3.92 26.81 -15.46
C ASP A 67 4.88 25.63 -15.21
N PHE A 68 5.53 25.19 -16.29
CA PHE A 68 6.39 24.01 -16.32
C PHE A 68 7.47 24.04 -15.23
N PHE A 69 8.07 25.20 -14.99
CA PHE A 69 9.13 25.35 -13.98
C PHE A 69 8.64 25.06 -12.55
N ILE A 70 7.41 25.47 -12.22
CA ILE A 70 6.84 25.26 -10.88
C ILE A 70 6.49 23.78 -10.71
N ILE A 71 5.83 23.18 -11.70
CA ILE A 71 5.42 21.77 -11.65
C ILE A 71 6.65 20.85 -11.64
N PHE A 72 7.61 21.10 -12.53
CA PHE A 72 8.85 20.32 -12.61
C PHE A 72 9.70 20.51 -11.35
N GLY A 73 9.82 21.74 -10.83
CA GLY A 73 10.53 22.01 -9.59
C GLY A 73 9.92 21.29 -8.40
N LEU A 74 8.59 21.28 -8.27
CA LEU A 74 7.87 20.54 -7.23
C LEU A 74 8.11 19.03 -7.37
N TRP A 75 7.95 18.48 -8.57
CA TRP A 75 8.19 17.05 -8.83
C TRP A 75 9.62 16.64 -8.55
N LEU A 76 10.60 17.46 -8.97
CA LEU A 76 12.01 17.21 -8.73
C LEU A 76 12.32 17.27 -7.23
N MET A 77 11.77 18.24 -6.50
CA MET A 77 11.90 18.33 -5.04
C MET A 77 11.29 17.11 -4.34
N LEU A 78 10.09 16.67 -4.73
CA LEU A 78 9.43 15.51 -4.15
C LEU A 78 10.20 14.21 -4.45
N ALA A 79 10.61 14.02 -5.71
CA ALA A 79 11.35 12.83 -6.12
C ALA A 79 12.74 12.76 -5.45
N SER A 80 13.50 13.85 -5.48
CA SER A 80 14.82 13.93 -4.83
C SER A 80 14.70 13.81 -3.31
N GLY A 81 13.70 14.45 -2.69
CA GLY A 81 13.43 14.34 -1.26
C GLY A 81 13.10 12.91 -0.85
N LEU A 82 12.30 12.19 -1.63
CA LEU A 82 11.99 10.79 -1.40
C LEU A 82 13.25 9.89 -1.56
N VAL A 83 14.09 10.16 -2.56
CA VAL A 83 15.35 9.45 -2.78
C VAL A 83 16.35 9.70 -1.64
N LEU A 84 16.49 10.95 -1.17
CA LEU A 84 17.36 11.30 -0.04
C LEU A 84 16.88 10.70 1.27
N MET A 85 15.56 10.75 1.52
CA MET A 85 14.95 10.12 2.70
C MET A 85 15.14 8.60 2.66
N TYR A 86 15.08 7.99 1.47
CA TYR A 86 15.40 6.58 1.32
C TYR A 86 16.88 6.28 1.57
N SER A 87 17.79 7.02 0.95
CA SER A 87 19.24 6.79 1.05
C SER A 87 19.74 6.95 2.49
N SER A 88 19.16 7.86 3.26
CA SER A 88 19.53 8.09 4.67
C SER A 88 18.97 7.05 5.63
N VAL A 89 17.77 6.49 5.38
CA VAL A 89 17.07 5.58 6.30
C VAL A 89 17.18 4.09 5.89
N GLY A 90 17.51 3.80 4.62
CA GLY A 90 17.68 2.45 4.07
C GLY A 90 16.41 1.58 4.14
N THR A 91 16.55 0.26 4.32
CA THR A 91 15.43 -0.70 4.41
C THR A 91 14.39 -0.36 5.48
N ALA A 92 14.75 0.42 6.51
CA ALA A 92 13.82 0.84 7.54
C ALA A 92 12.70 1.72 6.96
N PHE A 93 12.96 2.50 5.91
CA PHE A 93 11.93 3.29 5.23
C PHE A 93 10.84 2.40 4.62
N CYS A 94 11.23 1.33 3.92
CA CYS A 94 10.29 0.36 3.35
C CYS A 94 9.44 -0.33 4.43
N GLY A 95 10.01 -0.56 5.63
CA GLY A 95 9.29 -1.14 6.75
C GLY A 95 8.31 -0.19 7.45
N TRP A 96 8.57 1.13 7.42
CA TRP A 96 7.86 2.11 8.24
C TRP A 96 6.93 3.03 7.44
N ALA A 97 7.35 3.49 6.27
CA ALA A 97 6.62 4.48 5.48
C ALA A 97 5.94 3.89 4.24
N CYS A 98 6.39 2.74 3.72
CA CYS A 98 5.85 2.22 2.47
C CYS A 98 4.38 1.75 2.62
N PRO A 99 3.43 2.34 1.87
CA PRO A 99 2.02 1.92 1.92
C PRO A 99 1.85 0.50 1.37
N GLN A 100 2.62 0.13 0.34
CA GLN A 100 2.59 -1.20 -0.29
C GLN A 100 3.02 -2.32 0.68
N ASN A 101 4.07 -2.07 1.46
CA ASN A 101 4.52 -3.03 2.47
C ASN A 101 3.49 -3.17 3.61
N THR A 102 2.86 -2.07 4.00
CA THR A 102 1.80 -2.09 5.04
C THR A 102 0.59 -2.92 4.59
N LEU A 103 0.17 -2.76 3.34
CA LEU A 103 -0.87 -3.58 2.71
C LEU A 103 -0.49 -5.06 2.67
N SER A 104 0.75 -5.36 2.27
CA SER A 104 1.28 -6.71 2.22
C SER A 104 1.30 -7.37 3.61
N GLU A 105 1.69 -6.64 4.66
CA GLU A 105 1.69 -7.10 6.04
C GLU A 105 0.25 -7.34 6.56
N LEU A 106 -0.71 -6.50 6.17
CA LEU A 106 -2.12 -6.70 6.51
C LEU A 106 -2.68 -7.94 5.81
N ALA A 107 -2.43 -8.09 4.52
CA ALA A 107 -2.88 -9.24 3.74
C ALA A 107 -2.29 -10.55 4.27
N ASN A 108 -0.98 -10.58 4.61
CA ASN A 108 -0.34 -11.73 5.26
C ASN A 108 -1.00 -12.09 6.59
N ARG A 109 -1.32 -11.10 7.44
CA ARG A 109 -2.01 -11.36 8.71
C ARG A 109 -3.36 -12.04 8.52
N TRP A 110 -4.13 -11.60 7.53
CA TRP A 110 -5.40 -12.24 7.18
C TRP A 110 -5.21 -13.64 6.58
N THR A 111 -4.25 -13.81 5.67
CA THR A 111 -3.88 -15.13 5.12
C THR A 111 -3.47 -16.10 6.23
N TYR A 112 -2.63 -15.70 7.18
CA TYR A 112 -2.22 -16.59 8.28
C TYR A 112 -3.35 -16.92 9.25
N LYS A 113 -4.26 -15.96 9.50
CA LYS A 113 -5.42 -16.17 10.36
C LYS A 113 -6.40 -17.19 9.75
N LEU A 114 -6.67 -17.07 8.46
CA LEU A 114 -7.70 -17.84 7.74
C LEU A 114 -7.17 -19.15 7.16
N LEU A 115 -5.93 -19.18 6.66
CA LEU A 115 -5.34 -20.28 5.88
C LEU A 115 -4.24 -21.04 6.63
N GLY A 116 -3.72 -20.48 7.74
CA GLY A 116 -2.76 -21.11 8.65
C GLY A 116 -1.40 -20.41 8.71
N ARG A 117 -0.64 -20.61 9.79
CA ARG A 117 0.59 -19.86 10.11
C ARG A 117 1.74 -20.01 9.11
N ARG A 118 1.71 -21.04 8.26
CA ARG A 118 2.69 -21.30 7.19
C ARG A 118 2.09 -21.12 5.79
N ALA A 119 0.93 -20.46 5.70
CA ALA A 119 0.26 -20.36 4.43
C ALA A 119 0.92 -19.34 3.51
N ASP A 120 1.27 -19.76 2.29
CA ASP A 120 1.86 -18.91 1.28
C ASP A 120 1.08 -19.05 -0.03
N VAL A 121 0.67 -17.91 -0.57
CA VAL A 121 -0.13 -17.77 -1.80
C VAL A 121 0.67 -17.00 -2.87
N SER A 122 1.99 -16.88 -2.69
CA SER A 122 2.85 -16.13 -3.61
C SER A 122 3.05 -16.84 -4.96
N LEU A 123 3.26 -16.04 -6.01
CA LEU A 123 3.58 -16.50 -7.38
C LEU A 123 5.02 -17.04 -7.52
N ALA A 124 5.74 -17.27 -6.43
CA ALA A 124 7.19 -17.57 -6.45
C ALA A 124 7.54 -19.03 -6.81
N GLY A 125 6.66 -19.75 -7.50
CA GLY A 125 6.91 -21.11 -8.00
C GLY A 125 6.78 -22.25 -6.98
N GLU A 126 6.55 -21.96 -5.69
CA GLU A 126 6.21 -22.99 -4.70
C GLU A 126 4.71 -23.32 -4.73
N LYS A 127 4.35 -24.60 -4.54
CA LYS A 127 2.95 -25.03 -4.38
C LYS A 127 2.32 -24.28 -3.20
N MET A 128 1.12 -23.71 -3.40
CA MET A 128 0.39 -23.00 -2.33
C MET A 128 0.29 -23.89 -1.08
N LYS A 129 1.01 -23.51 -0.03
CA LYS A 129 1.00 -24.24 1.24
C LYS A 129 -0.20 -23.75 2.02
N VAL A 130 -1.14 -24.64 2.37
CA VAL A 130 -2.31 -24.33 3.19
C VAL A 130 -2.42 -25.39 4.28
N ALA A 131 -2.77 -24.99 5.51
CA ALA A 131 -3.00 -25.94 6.57
C ALA A 131 -4.25 -26.80 6.25
N ALA A 132 -4.10 -28.13 6.19
CA ALA A 132 -5.16 -29.06 5.79
C ALA A 132 -6.47 -28.86 6.56
N GLY A 133 -6.41 -28.54 7.87
CA GLY A 133 -7.60 -28.30 8.70
C GLY A 133 -8.32 -26.96 8.45
N LYS A 134 -7.70 -26.01 7.75
CA LYS A 134 -8.26 -24.68 7.43
C LYS A 134 -8.53 -24.48 5.94
N ASN A 135 -8.29 -25.49 5.10
CA ASN A 135 -8.54 -25.44 3.67
C ASN A 135 -10.03 -25.60 3.34
N ARG A 136 -10.87 -24.70 3.87
CA ARG A 136 -12.30 -24.64 3.59
C ARG A 136 -12.57 -23.56 2.55
N LEU A 137 -13.47 -23.84 1.60
CA LEU A 137 -13.92 -22.86 0.61
C LEU A 137 -14.40 -21.55 1.27
N GLY A 138 -15.08 -21.64 2.43
CA GLY A 138 -15.50 -20.45 3.17
C GLY A 138 -14.35 -19.55 3.65
N ASN A 139 -13.21 -20.12 4.05
CA ASN A 139 -12.04 -19.33 4.45
C ASN A 139 -11.36 -18.66 3.25
N TRP A 140 -11.37 -19.33 2.10
CA TRP A 140 -10.90 -18.77 0.84
C TRP A 140 -11.80 -17.66 0.33
N LEU A 141 -13.12 -17.84 0.36
CA LEU A 141 -14.08 -16.80 0.00
C LEU A 141 -13.97 -15.58 0.92
N LEU A 142 -13.84 -15.80 2.23
CA LEU A 142 -13.66 -14.71 3.19
C LEU A 142 -12.33 -13.97 2.96
N LEU A 143 -11.24 -14.70 2.68
CA LEU A 143 -9.95 -14.08 2.35
C LEU A 143 -10.07 -13.25 1.06
N GLY A 144 -10.67 -13.81 0.02
CA GLY A 144 -10.92 -13.12 -1.25
C GLY A 144 -11.76 -11.87 -1.05
N LEU A 145 -12.83 -11.94 -0.25
CA LEU A 145 -13.70 -10.81 0.05
C LEU A 145 -12.99 -9.69 0.82
N ILE A 146 -12.14 -10.04 1.79
CA ILE A 146 -11.35 -9.04 2.53
C ILE A 146 -10.33 -8.35 1.61
N ILE A 147 -9.64 -9.11 0.75
CA ILE A 147 -8.68 -8.55 -0.21
C ILE A 147 -9.40 -7.70 -1.26
N LEU A 148 -10.57 -8.13 -1.73
CA LEU A 148 -11.41 -7.38 -2.65
C LEU A 148 -11.89 -6.07 -2.03
N ALA A 149 -12.39 -6.09 -0.79
CA ALA A 149 -12.80 -4.89 -0.08
C ALA A 149 -11.63 -3.90 0.11
N ALA A 150 -10.43 -4.41 0.43
CA ALA A 150 -9.23 -3.58 0.47
C ALA A 150 -8.92 -2.99 -0.92
N ALA A 151 -8.91 -3.80 -1.98
CA ALA A 151 -8.64 -3.33 -3.34
C ALA A 151 -9.64 -2.26 -3.80
N MET A 152 -10.93 -2.40 -3.47
CA MET A 152 -11.95 -1.38 -3.72
C MET A 152 -11.62 -0.06 -3.01
N LEU A 153 -11.27 -0.12 -1.72
CA LEU A 153 -10.91 1.07 -0.96
C LEU A 153 -9.67 1.78 -1.52
N PHE A 154 -8.63 1.03 -1.88
CA PHE A 154 -7.41 1.59 -2.45
C PHE A 154 -7.60 2.12 -3.87
N SER A 155 -8.50 1.53 -4.66
CA SER A 155 -8.87 2.01 -5.99
C SER A 155 -9.58 3.36 -5.98
N LEU A 156 -10.20 3.76 -4.85
CA LEU A 156 -10.79 5.09 -4.69
C LEU A 156 -9.74 6.19 -4.57
N ILE A 157 -8.49 5.88 -4.16
CA ILE A 157 -7.44 6.89 -3.97
C ILE A 157 -7.07 7.58 -5.29
N PRO A 158 -6.74 6.84 -6.38
CA PRO A 158 -6.56 7.46 -7.69
C PRO A 158 -7.78 8.26 -8.15
N LEU A 159 -8.99 7.79 -7.86
CA LEU A 159 -10.21 8.47 -8.29
C LEU A 159 -10.40 9.84 -7.63
N LEU A 160 -10.12 9.93 -6.32
CA LEU A 160 -10.14 11.18 -5.54
C LEU A 160 -9.10 12.20 -6.03
N TYR A 161 -8.10 11.76 -6.81
CA TYR A 161 -7.13 12.66 -7.40
C TYR A 161 -7.63 13.37 -8.66
N PHE A 162 -8.61 12.77 -9.35
CA PHE A 162 -9.23 13.33 -10.56
C PHE A 162 -10.57 14.01 -10.29
N TYR A 163 -11.37 13.45 -9.37
CA TYR A 163 -12.73 13.93 -9.07
C TYR A 163 -12.84 14.41 -7.62
N PRO A 164 -13.64 15.46 -7.36
CA PRO A 164 -13.83 15.98 -6.01
C PRO A 164 -14.63 14.98 -5.15
N PRO A 165 -14.49 15.03 -3.81
CA PRO A 165 -15.01 13.99 -2.91
C PRO A 165 -16.53 13.88 -2.91
N ASP A 166 -17.25 14.96 -3.22
CA ASP A 166 -18.70 14.99 -3.42
C ASP A 166 -19.14 14.10 -4.59
N VAL A 167 -18.42 14.17 -5.73
CA VAL A 167 -18.68 13.33 -6.91
C VAL A 167 -18.28 11.88 -6.66
N VAL A 168 -17.21 11.64 -5.89
CA VAL A 168 -16.83 10.27 -5.49
C VAL A 168 -17.89 9.67 -4.55
N TRP A 169 -18.53 10.48 -3.70
CA TRP A 169 -19.60 10.02 -2.83
C TRP A 169 -20.88 9.67 -3.62
N SER A 170 -21.24 10.46 -4.63
CA SER A 170 -22.37 10.13 -5.51
C SER A 170 -22.10 8.86 -6.32
N PHE A 171 -20.86 8.64 -6.76
CA PHE A 171 -20.42 7.38 -7.39
C PHE A 171 -20.61 6.16 -6.47
N ILE A 172 -20.18 6.25 -5.20
CA ILE A 172 -20.34 5.15 -4.23
C ILE A 172 -21.82 4.89 -3.91
N THR A 173 -22.63 5.94 -3.83
CA THR A 173 -24.07 5.84 -3.52
C THR A 173 -24.94 5.54 -4.74
N LEU A 174 -24.32 5.27 -5.91
CA LEU A 174 -24.99 4.99 -7.18
C LEU A 174 -26.04 6.05 -7.55
N ARG A 175 -25.79 7.31 -7.17
CA ARG A 175 -26.67 8.42 -7.53
C ARG A 175 -26.32 8.89 -8.93
N PRO A 176 -27.32 9.13 -9.80
CA PRO A 176 -27.07 9.71 -11.12
C PRO A 176 -26.60 11.15 -10.95
N ASP A 177 -25.41 11.45 -11.48
CA ASP A 177 -24.82 12.79 -11.52
C ASP A 177 -24.33 13.05 -12.95
N GLU A 178 -24.69 14.20 -13.55
CA GLU A 178 -24.28 14.55 -14.92
C GLU A 178 -22.76 14.76 -15.06
N ARG A 179 -22.08 15.02 -13.93
CA ARG A 179 -20.62 15.20 -13.86
C ARG A 179 -19.85 13.88 -13.92
N LEU A 180 -20.56 12.75 -13.86
CA LEU A 180 -19.99 11.41 -13.81
C LEU A 180 -19.97 10.82 -15.23
N ALA A 181 -18.78 10.68 -15.81
CA ALA A 181 -18.65 9.99 -17.10
C ALA A 181 -19.13 8.54 -16.97
N SER A 182 -19.94 8.06 -17.91
CA SER A 182 -20.43 6.66 -17.89
C SER A 182 -19.28 5.63 -17.91
N SER A 183 -18.14 5.99 -18.54
CA SER A 183 -16.91 5.20 -18.57
C SER A 183 -16.16 5.11 -17.23
N LEU A 184 -16.51 5.92 -16.24
CA LEU A 184 -15.83 5.97 -14.94
C LEU A 184 -15.96 4.67 -14.17
N HIS A 185 -17.12 4.00 -14.25
CA HIS A 185 -17.34 2.68 -13.66
C HIS A 185 -16.39 1.63 -14.25
N TYR A 186 -16.17 1.67 -15.56
CA TYR A 186 -15.27 0.74 -16.26
C TYR A 186 -13.80 0.98 -15.89
N ILE A 187 -13.37 2.25 -15.82
CA ILE A 187 -12.02 2.60 -15.39
C ILE A 187 -11.79 2.16 -13.94
N TYR A 188 -12.77 2.40 -13.06
CA TYR A 188 -12.70 1.99 -11.67
C TYR A 188 -12.61 0.46 -11.51
N THR A 189 -13.41 -0.32 -12.24
CA THR A 189 -13.33 -1.79 -12.15
C THR A 189 -11.99 -2.34 -12.60
N ILE A 190 -11.37 -1.75 -13.63
CA ILE A 190 -10.00 -2.10 -14.04
C ILE A 190 -9.02 -1.84 -12.90
N PHE A 191 -9.06 -0.67 -12.27
CA PHE A 191 -8.19 -0.37 -11.13
C PHE A 191 -8.40 -1.35 -9.96
N VAL A 192 -9.66 -1.68 -9.63
CA VAL A 192 -9.97 -2.67 -8.59
C VAL A 192 -9.35 -4.03 -8.92
N ILE A 193 -9.44 -4.49 -10.17
CA ILE A 193 -8.85 -5.77 -10.59
C ILE A 193 -7.32 -5.72 -10.47
N ILE A 194 -6.68 -4.63 -10.91
CA ILE A 194 -5.23 -4.46 -10.82
C ILE A 194 -4.77 -4.50 -9.36
N PHE A 195 -5.40 -3.71 -8.48
CA PHE A 195 -5.07 -3.70 -7.04
C PHE A 195 -5.39 -5.04 -6.37
N PHE A 196 -6.46 -5.72 -6.77
CA PHE A 196 -6.81 -7.03 -6.23
C PHE A 196 -5.72 -8.05 -6.56
N VAL A 197 -5.31 -8.14 -7.83
CA VAL A 197 -4.23 -9.05 -8.27
C VAL A 197 -2.91 -8.69 -7.60
N ASP A 198 -2.61 -7.40 -7.47
CA ASP A 198 -1.42 -6.93 -6.79
C ASP A 198 -1.37 -7.39 -5.32
N ILE A 199 -2.39 -7.07 -4.52
CA ILE A 199 -2.44 -7.40 -3.10
C ILE A 199 -2.53 -8.92 -2.86
N ALA A 200 -3.23 -9.64 -3.73
CA ALA A 200 -3.42 -11.09 -3.61
C ALA A 200 -2.14 -11.87 -3.96
N PHE A 201 -1.51 -11.56 -5.08
CA PHE A 201 -0.50 -12.42 -5.69
C PHE A 201 0.86 -11.74 -5.93
N ILE A 202 0.87 -10.48 -6.39
CA ILE A 202 2.10 -9.80 -6.84
C ILE A 202 2.82 -9.11 -5.68
N ARG A 203 2.18 -8.94 -4.51
CA ARG A 203 2.70 -8.17 -3.36
C ARG A 203 4.17 -8.45 -2.99
N HIS A 204 4.58 -9.72 -2.99
CA HIS A 204 5.93 -10.14 -2.63
C HIS A 204 6.92 -9.97 -3.79
N PHE A 205 6.44 -10.15 -5.02
CA PHE A 205 7.22 -9.92 -6.23
C PHE A 205 7.53 -8.42 -6.38
N TRP A 206 6.54 -7.55 -6.18
CA TRP A 206 6.73 -6.10 -6.28
C TRP A 206 7.75 -5.59 -5.26
N CYS A 207 7.58 -5.98 -3.99
CA CYS A 207 8.50 -5.60 -2.92
C CYS A 207 9.92 -6.17 -3.10
N ARG A 208 10.11 -7.27 -3.82
CA ARG A 208 11.42 -7.91 -4.01
C ARG A 208 12.14 -7.46 -5.29
N PHE A 209 11.43 -7.31 -6.40
CA PHE A 209 12.03 -7.14 -7.73
C PHE A 209 11.73 -5.77 -8.37
N MET A 210 10.55 -5.21 -8.13
CA MET A 210 10.14 -3.94 -8.77
C MET A 210 10.46 -2.72 -7.90
N CYS A 211 10.55 -2.90 -6.58
CA CYS A 211 10.84 -1.83 -5.65
C CYS A 211 12.30 -1.39 -5.81
N VAL A 212 12.51 -0.29 -6.55
CA VAL A 212 13.82 0.34 -6.82
C VAL A 212 14.63 0.43 -5.53
N TYR A 213 14.00 0.85 -4.45
CA TYR A 213 14.63 0.99 -3.16
C TYR A 213 15.33 -0.29 -2.70
N LYS A 214 14.65 -1.44 -2.68
CA LYS A 214 15.25 -2.69 -2.21
C LYS A 214 16.33 -3.26 -3.14
N VAL A 215 16.23 -3.02 -4.45
CA VAL A 215 17.16 -3.55 -5.45
C VAL A 215 18.52 -2.85 -5.41
N TRP A 216 18.56 -1.59 -4.97
CA TRP A 216 19.77 -0.77 -4.90
C TRP A 216 20.56 -0.94 -3.58
N GLN A 217 20.20 -1.91 -2.73
CA GLN A 217 20.95 -2.29 -1.53
C GLN A 217 21.48 -3.71 -1.65
#